data_AF-A0A2S6HWN1-F1
#
_entry.id   AF-A0A2S6HWN1-F1
#
_cell.length_a   1.000
_cell.length_b   1.000
_cell.length_c   1.000
_cell.angle_alpha   90.00
_cell.angle_beta   90.00
_cell.angle_gamma   90.00
#
_symmetry.space_group_name_H-M   'P 1'
#
loop_
_entity.id
_entity.type
_entity.pdbx_description
1 polymer ?
#
loop_
_entity_poly.entity_id
_entity_poly.type
_entity_poly.pdbx_seq_one_letter_code
_entity_poly.pdbx_strand_id
1 'polypeptide(L)'
;MKINKYNSLIIKAFFSVLVYINIFAAGRDRIIVLIILYTLSTCNDFYRKKELRNNNPEVTWDTKAIASILFSMGTACILKYIAGTYIYIYIILIELLFYDRKQIPANLLGLYGVSYLLTDLGRFLKEGSTETAWSYVGYDIVYFLIGVFICILIMEQIKQKEKLELLNHQLNEKNELLKQQQQLNEELARSREREAIAQELHDSIGHTLVAVKMYVKVLEKYIAINPEKEKEILSSLNEVIQDSILQLRNTVYRLKENSKYSDLKAALEQLIQSIVQTESQEIHLDCDERIDKVDLGLKEDIYKLIRESITNSMKYSDAKHIWIALTMTDGGLEFSVKDDGVGADTIHKSYGILGIEERMKKWNGVCTLNSTENNGFSLKVEIKFSQEERFGDSNNNTDDQPIIRHGLRYVIGLDSELKLVEEAADGIDLIDKMEQLSCDVILMDIRMPRMDGVEATLMAKKKYPDVKVLILTTFEDEEYIFHALENGADGYLLKDSDPDDLIHAIKTIAKGGMLLHPRVTETVVSALRLNKGGIGADEPDANPVTENSGKRPEVLQELTSREFEIACMVMQGNTNREIASKVFVSEGTVKNHVTKILDKLGMENRKQLMVYMTKVMDN
;
A
#
# COMPACT_ATOMS: atom_id res chain seq x y z
N MET A 1 19.78 -10.57 29.26
CA MET A 1 20.31 -11.73 28.49
C MET A 1 21.64 -12.12 29.14
N LYS A 2 21.97 -13.41 29.31
CA LYS A 2 23.15 -13.87 30.08
C LYS A 2 24.39 -13.06 29.69
N ILE A 3 24.97 -12.31 30.63
CA ILE A 3 26.36 -11.85 30.54
C ILE A 3 27.15 -13.03 30.00
N ASN A 4 27.77 -12.86 28.83
CA ASN A 4 28.39 -13.95 28.09
C ASN A 4 29.20 -14.79 29.07
N LYS A 5 28.81 -16.06 29.28
CA LYS A 5 29.30 -16.90 30.39
C LYS A 5 30.82 -16.88 30.45
N TYR A 6 31.44 -16.77 29.27
CA TYR A 6 32.86 -16.59 29.00
C TYR A 6 33.47 -15.32 29.60
N ASN A 7 32.86 -14.14 29.43
CA ASN A 7 33.42 -12.88 29.96
C ASN A 7 33.46 -12.89 31.49
N SER A 8 32.40 -13.37 32.15
CA SER A 8 32.43 -13.49 33.61
C SER A 8 33.42 -14.57 34.09
N LEU A 9 33.66 -15.62 33.29
CA LEU A 9 34.66 -16.65 33.59
C LEU A 9 36.09 -16.11 33.48
N ILE A 10 36.36 -15.26 32.47
CA ILE A 10 37.66 -14.62 32.26
C ILE A 10 37.96 -13.64 33.39
N ILE A 11 36.99 -12.80 33.77
CA ILE A 11 37.13 -11.87 34.90
C ILE A 11 37.39 -12.64 36.21
N LYS A 12 36.71 -13.78 36.40
CA LYS A 12 36.96 -14.69 37.55
C LYS A 12 38.36 -15.26 37.57
N ALA A 13 38.82 -15.77 36.43
CA ALA A 13 40.15 -16.35 36.31
C ALA A 13 41.21 -15.30 36.65
N PHE A 14 41.05 -14.08 36.14
CA PHE A 14 41.95 -12.97 36.41
C PHE A 14 42.04 -12.61 37.91
N PHE A 15 40.91 -12.37 38.57
CA PHE A 15 40.92 -12.04 40.01
C PHE A 15 41.33 -13.22 40.89
N SER A 16 41.00 -14.46 40.51
CA SER A 16 41.46 -15.65 41.23
C SER A 16 42.98 -15.78 41.18
N VAL A 17 43.60 -15.54 40.02
CA VAL A 17 45.07 -15.54 39.86
C VAL A 17 45.71 -14.48 40.76
N LEU A 18 45.13 -13.27 40.82
CA LEU A 18 45.60 -12.21 41.73
C LEU A 18 45.53 -12.60 43.20
N VAL A 19 44.45 -13.27 43.63
CA VAL A 19 44.34 -13.78 45.01
C VAL A 19 45.41 -14.83 45.29
N TYR A 20 45.62 -15.78 44.38
CA TYR A 20 46.67 -16.79 44.56
C TYR A 20 48.07 -16.18 44.62
N ILE A 21 48.41 -15.22 43.76
CA ILE A 21 49.71 -14.52 43.78
C ILE A 21 49.96 -13.90 45.17
N ASN A 22 48.95 -13.23 45.74
CA ASN A 22 49.08 -12.61 47.06
C ASN A 22 49.15 -13.66 48.20
N ILE A 23 48.44 -14.80 48.08
CA ILE A 23 48.55 -15.91 49.03
C ILE A 23 49.98 -16.48 49.03
N PHE A 24 50.58 -16.66 47.86
CA PHE A 24 51.96 -17.14 47.74
C PHE A 24 52.99 -16.14 48.32
N ALA A 25 52.71 -14.84 48.24
CA ALA A 25 53.54 -13.80 48.82
C ALA A 25 53.49 -13.75 50.36
N ALA A 26 52.46 -14.31 51.00
CA ALA A 26 52.23 -14.23 52.45
C ALA A 26 53.10 -15.18 53.32
N GLY A 27 54.03 -15.94 52.71
CA GLY A 27 55.03 -16.77 53.40
C GLY A 27 54.65 -18.25 53.59
N ARG A 28 55.65 -19.15 53.48
CA ARG A 28 55.47 -20.63 53.34
C ARG A 28 54.65 -21.30 54.44
N ASP A 29 54.74 -20.84 55.68
CA ASP A 29 54.14 -21.52 56.83
C ASP A 29 52.61 -21.38 56.89
N ARG A 30 52.02 -20.46 56.12
CA ARG A 30 50.58 -20.16 56.15
C ARG A 30 49.88 -20.42 54.81
N ILE A 31 50.62 -20.75 53.75
CA ILE A 31 50.07 -20.97 52.39
C ILE A 31 48.99 -22.05 52.38
N ILE A 32 49.20 -23.17 53.08
CA ILE A 32 48.25 -24.29 53.10
C ILE A 32 46.90 -23.85 53.68
N VAL A 33 46.93 -23.12 54.80
CA VAL A 33 45.72 -22.61 55.47
C VAL A 33 44.99 -21.60 54.59
N LEU A 34 45.73 -20.69 53.94
CA LEU A 34 45.17 -19.68 53.04
C LEU A 34 44.50 -20.31 51.80
N ILE A 35 45.12 -21.33 51.20
CA ILE A 35 44.56 -22.05 50.05
C ILE A 35 43.28 -22.79 50.46
N ILE A 36 43.28 -23.45 51.62
CA ILE A 36 42.09 -24.16 52.13
C ILE A 36 40.93 -23.17 52.35
N LEU A 37 41.19 -22.04 53.01
CA LEU A 37 40.17 -21.01 53.27
C LEU A 37 39.61 -20.41 51.98
N TYR A 38 40.47 -20.10 51.00
CA TYR A 38 40.03 -19.58 49.71
C TYR A 38 39.21 -20.61 48.92
N THR A 39 39.61 -21.88 48.97
CA THR A 39 38.88 -22.99 48.32
C THR A 39 37.49 -23.16 48.94
N LEU A 40 37.40 -23.15 50.28
CA LEU A 40 36.13 -23.21 51.00
C LEU A 40 35.21 -22.03 50.64
N SER A 41 35.75 -20.82 50.55
CA SER A 41 35.00 -19.63 50.14
C SER A 41 34.45 -19.77 48.71
N THR A 42 35.28 -20.26 47.78
CA THR A 42 34.89 -20.47 46.38
C THR A 42 33.83 -21.58 46.23
N CYS A 43 33.94 -22.65 47.03
CA CYS A 43 32.93 -23.70 47.09
C CYS A 43 31.59 -23.19 47.65
N ASN A 44 31.64 -22.36 48.70
CA ASN A 44 30.46 -21.72 49.27
C ASN A 44 29.77 -20.81 48.23
N ASP A 45 30.54 -20.03 47.48
CA ASP A 45 30.01 -19.19 46.39
C ASP A 45 29.34 -20.00 45.28
N PHE A 46 29.95 -21.13 44.90
CA PHE A 46 29.38 -22.04 43.90
C PHE A 46 28.07 -22.67 44.38
N TYR A 47 28.02 -23.12 45.64
CA TYR A 47 26.82 -23.66 46.27
C TYR A 47 25.71 -22.60 46.33
N ARG A 48 26.03 -21.39 46.82
CA ARG A 48 25.13 -20.24 46.89
C ARG A 48 24.51 -19.91 45.53
N LYS A 49 25.31 -19.93 44.46
CA LYS A 49 24.82 -19.71 43.08
C LYS A 49 23.89 -20.81 42.59
N LYS A 50 24.18 -22.07 42.91
CA LYS A 50 23.35 -23.21 42.48
C LYS A 50 21.98 -23.21 43.19
N GLU A 51 21.98 -22.92 44.49
CA GLU A 51 20.78 -22.96 45.33
C GLU A 51 19.87 -21.75 45.09
N LEU A 52 20.43 -20.53 44.98
CA LEU A 52 19.66 -19.30 44.76
C LEU A 52 19.07 -19.18 43.35
N ARG A 53 19.61 -19.89 42.35
CA ARG A 53 19.06 -19.92 40.99
C ARG A 53 17.79 -20.78 40.87
N ASN A 54 17.61 -21.73 41.79
CA ASN A 54 16.51 -22.69 41.75
C ASN A 54 15.28 -22.25 42.56
N ASN A 55 15.41 -21.27 43.45
CA ASN A 55 14.32 -20.77 44.29
C ASN A 55 13.83 -19.38 43.82
N ASN A 56 12.50 -19.15 43.91
CA ASN A 56 11.79 -17.98 43.38
C ASN A 56 12.46 -16.63 43.72
N PRO A 57 12.59 -15.70 42.75
CA PRO A 57 13.27 -14.41 42.94
C PRO A 57 12.55 -13.45 43.90
N GLU A 58 11.34 -13.75 44.37
CA GLU A 58 10.63 -12.90 45.34
C GLU A 58 10.83 -13.32 46.80
N VAL A 59 11.46 -14.47 47.07
CA VAL A 59 11.66 -14.92 48.45
C VAL A 59 12.90 -14.23 49.05
N THR A 60 12.60 -13.36 50.01
CA THR A 60 13.48 -12.61 50.91
C THR A 60 14.62 -13.44 51.49
N TRP A 61 15.78 -12.79 51.69
CA TRP A 61 16.92 -13.19 52.53
C TRP A 61 16.74 -14.47 53.37
N ASP A 62 16.77 -15.64 52.71
CA ASP A 62 16.64 -16.91 53.42
C ASP A 62 17.81 -17.02 54.42
N THR A 63 17.53 -17.57 55.59
CA THR A 63 18.53 -17.84 56.65
C THR A 63 19.79 -18.51 56.10
N LYS A 64 19.65 -19.35 55.08
CA LYS A 64 20.75 -19.99 54.33
C LYS A 64 21.61 -19.02 53.52
N ALA A 65 21.01 -18.02 52.88
CA ALA A 65 21.73 -17.01 52.10
C ALA A 65 22.52 -16.09 53.03
N ILE A 66 21.92 -15.67 54.16
CA ILE A 66 22.60 -14.87 55.19
C ILE A 66 23.76 -15.68 55.80
N ALA A 67 23.55 -16.95 56.14
CA ALA A 67 24.60 -17.81 56.70
C ALA A 67 25.77 -17.99 55.72
N SER A 68 25.48 -18.18 54.43
CA SER A 68 26.52 -18.29 53.39
C SER A 68 27.30 -16.98 53.21
N ILE A 69 26.64 -15.82 53.26
CA ILE A 69 27.30 -14.50 53.22
C ILE A 69 28.19 -14.29 54.44
N LEU A 70 27.69 -14.59 55.65
CA LEU A 70 28.48 -14.48 56.88
C LEU A 70 29.70 -15.41 56.87
N PHE A 71 29.57 -16.60 56.28
CA PHE A 71 30.69 -17.52 56.09
C PHE A 71 31.78 -16.94 55.17
N SER A 72 31.39 -16.44 53.97
CA SER A 72 32.34 -15.79 53.05
C SER A 72 32.97 -14.53 53.66
N MET A 73 32.20 -13.77 54.42
CA MET A 73 32.69 -12.58 55.13
C MET A 73 33.73 -12.95 56.20
N GLY A 74 33.48 -14.02 56.95
CA GLY A 74 34.41 -14.54 57.96
C GLY A 74 35.71 -15.07 57.35
N THR A 75 35.64 -15.85 56.26
CA THR A 75 36.84 -16.32 55.56
C THR A 75 37.64 -15.16 54.98
N ALA A 76 36.98 -14.17 54.37
CA ALA A 76 37.61 -12.96 53.85
C ALA A 76 38.33 -12.16 54.94
N CYS A 77 37.73 -12.02 56.14
CA CYS A 77 38.37 -11.36 57.28
C CYS A 77 39.66 -12.06 57.72
N ILE A 78 39.61 -13.39 57.83
CA ILE A 78 40.77 -14.19 58.23
C ILE A 78 41.88 -14.10 57.16
N LEU A 79 41.51 -14.17 55.88
CA LEU A 79 42.43 -14.00 54.76
C LEU A 79 43.07 -12.60 54.77
N LYS A 80 42.29 -11.52 55.01
CA LYS A 80 42.82 -10.16 55.17
C LYS A 80 43.85 -10.09 56.28
N TYR A 81 43.50 -10.64 57.45
CA TYR A 81 44.36 -10.61 58.64
C TYR A 81 45.72 -11.26 58.38
N ILE A 82 45.73 -12.38 57.63
CA ILE A 82 46.94 -13.18 57.41
C ILE A 82 47.74 -12.70 56.19
N ALA A 83 47.08 -12.37 55.08
CA ALA A 83 47.73 -12.21 53.77
C ALA A 83 47.59 -10.78 53.20
N GLY A 84 46.95 -9.86 53.92
CA GLY A 84 46.92 -8.44 53.61
C GLY A 84 45.63 -7.95 52.94
N THR A 85 45.52 -6.63 52.83
CA THR A 85 44.30 -5.93 52.41
C THR A 85 43.85 -6.27 50.98
N TYR A 86 44.79 -6.45 50.06
CA TYR A 86 44.49 -6.64 48.63
C TYR A 86 43.62 -7.88 48.34
N ILE A 87 43.82 -8.98 49.07
CA ILE A 87 43.04 -10.22 48.91
C ILE A 87 41.57 -10.00 49.24
N TYR A 88 41.28 -9.17 50.25
CA TYR A 88 39.92 -8.88 50.66
C TYR A 88 39.13 -8.15 49.58
N ILE A 89 39.76 -7.17 48.94
CA ILE A 89 39.15 -6.38 47.85
C ILE A 89 38.81 -7.30 46.67
N TYR A 90 39.70 -8.22 46.29
CA TYR A 90 39.43 -9.16 45.20
C TYR A 90 38.30 -10.13 45.51
N ILE A 91 38.20 -10.62 46.76
CA ILE A 91 37.11 -11.50 47.17
C ILE A 91 35.77 -10.75 47.14
N ILE A 92 35.72 -9.52 47.64
CA ILE A 92 34.53 -8.68 47.54
C ILE A 92 34.15 -8.40 46.09
N LEU A 93 35.11 -8.05 45.23
CA LEU A 93 34.85 -7.79 43.82
C LEU A 93 34.27 -9.05 43.14
N ILE A 94 34.81 -10.24 43.46
CA ILE A 94 34.26 -11.51 42.97
C ILE A 94 32.84 -11.74 43.52
N GLU A 95 32.57 -11.49 44.80
CA GLU A 95 31.23 -11.69 45.36
C GLU A 95 30.20 -10.68 44.79
N LEU A 96 30.57 -9.42 44.63
CA LEU A 96 29.70 -8.35 44.11
C LEU A 96 29.43 -8.50 42.61
N LEU A 97 30.42 -8.89 41.80
CA LEU A 97 30.26 -9.13 40.36
C LEU A 97 29.29 -10.28 40.05
N PHE A 98 29.08 -11.19 40.99
CA PHE A 98 28.24 -12.38 40.83
C PHE A 98 26.93 -12.33 41.61
N TYR A 99 26.61 -11.19 42.21
CA TYR A 99 25.28 -10.95 42.73
C TYR A 99 24.29 -10.89 41.56
N ASP A 100 23.61 -12.01 41.31
CA ASP A 100 22.74 -12.25 40.14
C ASP A 100 21.46 -11.37 40.12
N ARG A 101 21.24 -10.54 41.15
CA ARG A 101 20.10 -9.62 41.20
C ARG A 101 20.50 -8.24 40.68
N LYS A 102 19.60 -7.63 39.89
CA LYS A 102 19.75 -6.34 39.17
C LYS A 102 20.21 -5.13 40.02
N GLN A 103 20.28 -5.25 41.35
CA GLN A 103 20.81 -4.26 42.28
C GLN A 103 21.50 -4.96 43.45
N ILE A 104 22.67 -4.47 43.86
CA ILE A 104 23.32 -4.89 45.11
C ILE A 104 22.64 -4.14 46.26
N PRO A 105 22.05 -4.84 47.26
CA PRO A 105 21.42 -4.16 48.38
C PRO A 105 22.47 -3.38 49.17
N ALA A 106 22.23 -2.08 49.40
CA ALA A 106 23.15 -1.19 50.10
C ALA A 106 23.56 -1.74 51.49
N ASN A 107 22.67 -2.47 52.14
CA ASN A 107 22.91 -3.13 53.44
C ASN A 107 24.02 -4.19 53.37
N LEU A 108 24.13 -4.91 52.25
CA LEU A 108 25.18 -5.91 52.05
C LEU A 108 26.54 -5.24 51.86
N LEU A 109 26.59 -4.18 51.06
CA LEU A 109 27.79 -3.39 50.86
C LEU A 109 28.27 -2.76 52.18
N GLY A 110 27.33 -2.26 52.98
CA GLY A 110 27.59 -1.77 54.33
C GLY A 110 28.12 -2.87 55.26
N LEU A 111 27.57 -4.08 55.20
CA LEU A 111 28.03 -5.22 56.01
C LEU A 111 29.49 -5.59 55.69
N TYR A 112 29.85 -5.66 54.40
CA TYR A 112 31.23 -5.89 53.98
C TYR A 112 32.15 -4.73 54.42
N GLY A 113 31.71 -3.48 54.27
CA GLY A 113 32.48 -2.33 54.76
C GLY A 113 32.73 -2.39 56.28
N VAL A 114 31.72 -2.79 57.07
CA VAL A 114 31.87 -2.96 58.53
C VAL A 114 32.81 -4.12 58.86
N SER A 115 32.68 -5.26 58.18
CA SER A 115 33.58 -6.41 58.31
C SER A 115 35.04 -6.06 58.01
N TYR A 116 35.25 -5.21 57.01
CA TYR A 116 36.55 -4.73 56.62
C TYR A 116 37.19 -3.83 57.67
N LEU A 117 36.43 -2.93 58.29
CA LEU A 117 36.90 -2.08 59.38
C LEU A 117 37.15 -2.86 60.68
N LEU A 118 36.33 -3.87 60.97
CA LEU A 118 36.48 -4.73 62.15
C LEU A 118 37.80 -5.51 62.16
N THR A 119 38.32 -5.86 60.98
CA THR A 119 39.61 -6.56 60.87
C THR A 119 40.79 -5.65 61.19
N ASP A 120 40.70 -4.35 60.89
CA ASP A 120 41.73 -3.38 61.24
C ASP A 120 41.72 -3.06 62.74
N LEU A 121 40.53 -3.05 63.36
CA LEU A 121 40.40 -2.96 64.81
C LEU A 121 41.10 -4.13 65.53
N GLY A 122 41.02 -5.34 64.97
CA GLY A 122 41.71 -6.51 65.51
C GLY A 122 43.25 -6.45 65.41
N ARG A 123 43.80 -5.81 64.36
CA ARG A 123 45.25 -5.53 64.27
C ARG A 123 45.68 -4.42 65.22
N PHE A 124 44.88 -3.34 65.29
CA PHE A 124 45.11 -2.21 66.18
C PHE A 124 45.23 -2.63 67.65
N LEU A 125 44.33 -3.51 68.12
CA LEU A 125 44.37 -4.04 69.49
C LEU A 125 45.63 -4.90 69.79
N LYS A 126 46.29 -5.43 68.76
CA LYS A 126 47.47 -6.31 68.91
C LYS A 126 48.80 -5.55 68.84
N GLU A 127 48.90 -4.50 68.03
CA GLU A 127 50.15 -3.80 67.74
C GLU A 127 50.35 -2.50 68.55
N GLY A 128 49.29 -1.94 69.14
CA GLY A 128 49.37 -0.91 70.20
C GLY A 128 49.91 0.47 69.80
N SER A 129 50.42 0.68 68.59
CA SER A 129 50.89 1.98 68.10
C SER A 129 49.81 2.72 67.30
N THR A 130 49.47 3.94 67.70
CA THR A 130 48.34 4.70 67.14
C THR A 130 48.63 5.33 65.79
N GLU A 131 49.83 5.86 65.54
CA GLU A 131 50.15 6.61 64.31
C GLU A 131 50.19 5.74 63.04
N THR A 132 50.81 4.56 63.08
CA THR A 132 50.87 3.67 61.92
C THR A 132 49.49 3.11 61.57
N ALA A 133 48.67 2.81 62.58
CA ALA A 133 47.35 2.24 62.37
C ALA A 133 46.38 3.18 61.63
N TRP A 134 46.39 4.48 61.95
CA TRP A 134 45.55 5.46 61.24
C TRP A 134 45.89 5.56 59.74
N SER A 135 47.17 5.40 59.39
CA SER A 135 47.59 5.40 57.97
C SER A 135 47.06 4.16 57.22
N TYR A 136 47.12 2.97 57.82
CA TYR A 136 46.58 1.74 57.22
C TYR A 136 45.07 1.80 57.05
N VAL A 137 44.34 2.29 58.05
CA VAL A 137 42.87 2.48 57.97
C VAL A 137 42.51 3.45 56.84
N GLY A 138 43.29 4.52 56.64
CA GLY A 138 43.09 5.47 55.53
C GLY A 138 43.26 4.83 54.15
N TYR A 139 44.35 4.09 53.93
CA TYR A 139 44.56 3.37 52.66
C TYR A 139 43.46 2.35 52.40
N ASP A 140 43.09 1.60 53.44
CA ASP A 140 42.06 0.57 53.36
C ASP A 140 40.70 1.16 52.94
N ILE A 141 40.27 2.27 53.55
CA ILE A 141 39.03 2.97 53.16
C ILE A 141 39.08 3.40 51.68
N VAL A 142 40.20 3.98 51.23
CA VAL A 142 40.36 4.43 49.84
C VAL A 142 40.23 3.25 48.87
N TYR A 143 40.89 2.14 49.15
CA TYR A 143 40.81 0.95 48.29
C TYR A 143 39.42 0.31 48.28
N PHE A 144 38.72 0.29 49.41
CA PHE A 144 37.33 -0.16 49.47
C PHE A 144 36.44 0.71 48.57
N LEU A 145 36.56 2.04 48.66
CA LEU A 145 35.80 2.97 47.82
C LEU A 145 36.09 2.79 46.33
N ILE A 146 37.36 2.58 45.96
CA ILE A 146 37.74 2.29 44.56
C ILE A 146 37.09 0.98 44.08
N GLY A 147 37.11 -0.08 44.90
CA GLY A 147 36.45 -1.35 44.57
C GLY A 147 34.96 -1.20 44.34
N VAL A 148 34.27 -0.48 45.22
CA VAL A 148 32.83 -0.15 45.08
C VAL A 148 32.58 0.62 43.78
N PHE A 149 33.39 1.63 43.49
CA PHE A 149 33.25 2.45 42.28
C PHE A 149 33.40 1.62 40.99
N ILE A 150 34.41 0.74 40.93
CA ILE A 150 34.60 -0.18 39.79
C ILE A 150 33.40 -1.11 39.61
N CYS A 151 32.83 -1.64 40.69
CA CYS A 151 31.62 -2.46 40.62
C CYS A 151 30.43 -1.69 40.03
N ILE A 152 30.22 -0.44 40.46
CA ILE A 152 29.14 0.42 39.94
C ILE A 152 29.31 0.63 38.43
N LEU A 153 30.51 0.99 37.98
CA LEU A 153 30.79 1.21 36.56
C LEU A 153 30.55 -0.05 35.71
N ILE A 154 31.00 -1.22 36.17
CA ILE A 154 30.80 -2.48 35.44
C ILE A 154 29.29 -2.82 35.36
N MET A 155 28.55 -2.63 36.46
CA MET A 155 27.10 -2.87 36.46
C MET A 155 26.36 -1.92 35.50
N GLU A 156 26.73 -0.64 35.49
CA GLU A 156 26.12 0.34 34.59
C GLU A 156 26.40 0.01 33.12
N GLN A 157 27.62 -0.41 32.80
CA GLN A 157 27.99 -0.89 31.46
C GLN A 157 27.17 -2.12 31.03
N ILE A 158 26.98 -3.10 31.93
CA ILE A 158 26.15 -4.28 31.65
C ILE A 158 24.70 -3.85 31.38
N LYS A 159 24.15 -2.96 32.21
CA LYS A 159 22.77 -2.47 32.05
C LYS A 159 22.57 -1.71 30.74
N GLN A 160 23.54 -0.87 30.35
CA GLN A 160 23.49 -0.16 29.07
C GLN A 160 23.54 -1.13 27.90
N LYS A 161 24.41 -2.14 27.96
CA LYS A 161 24.51 -3.17 26.92
C LYS A 161 23.21 -3.96 26.76
N GLU A 162 22.57 -4.37 27.86
CA GLU A 162 21.28 -5.07 27.79
C GLU A 162 20.18 -4.20 27.16
N LYS A 163 20.14 -2.91 27.50
CA LYS A 163 19.18 -1.98 26.91
C LYS A 163 19.40 -1.81 25.40
N LEU A 164 20.67 -1.74 24.97
CA LEU A 164 21.03 -1.63 23.56
C LEU A 164 20.65 -2.90 22.78
N GLU A 165 20.91 -4.08 23.34
CA GLU A 165 20.53 -5.36 22.73
C GLU A 165 19.01 -5.47 22.58
N LEU A 166 18.25 -5.09 23.61
CA LEU A 166 16.78 -5.07 23.54
C LEU A 166 16.28 -4.11 22.46
N LEU A 167 16.85 -2.90 22.39
CA LEU A 167 16.45 -1.90 21.40
C LEU A 167 16.77 -2.36 19.97
N ASN A 168 17.94 -2.98 19.76
CA ASN A 168 18.31 -3.55 18.47
C ASN A 168 17.38 -4.70 18.05
N HIS A 169 16.95 -5.53 19.00
CA HIS A 169 15.98 -6.58 18.71
C HIS A 169 14.63 -5.98 18.27
N GLN A 170 14.12 -4.99 19.01
CA GLN A 170 12.88 -4.27 18.63
C GLN A 170 12.98 -3.57 17.28
N LEU A 171 14.15 -3.00 16.96
CA LEU A 171 14.41 -2.36 15.68
C LEU A 171 14.37 -3.37 14.54
N ASN A 172 14.98 -4.54 14.73
CA ASN A 172 14.97 -5.62 13.74
C ASN A 172 13.55 -6.16 13.49
N GLU A 173 12.77 -6.39 14.55
CA GLU A 173 11.35 -6.80 14.40
C GLU A 173 10.54 -5.76 13.62
N LYS A 174 10.72 -4.46 13.93
CA LYS A 174 10.04 -3.39 13.18
C LYS A 174 10.48 -3.33 11.72
N ASN A 175 11.78 -3.52 11.44
CA ASN A 175 12.30 -3.52 10.08
C ASN A 175 11.75 -4.70 9.25
N GLU A 176 11.61 -5.88 9.86
CA GLU A 176 10.97 -7.03 9.19
C GLU A 176 9.50 -6.77 8.89
N LEU A 177 8.76 -6.21 9.85
CA LEU A 177 7.37 -5.83 9.64
C LEU A 177 7.22 -4.79 8.52
N LEU A 178 8.12 -3.81 8.46
CA LEU A 178 8.11 -2.77 7.43
C LEU A 178 8.40 -3.37 6.05
N LYS A 179 9.33 -4.31 5.94
CA LYS A 179 9.57 -5.07 4.69
C LYS A 179 8.35 -5.87 4.25
N GLN A 180 7.66 -6.54 5.17
CA GLN A 180 6.42 -7.27 4.86
C GLN A 180 5.32 -6.33 4.38
N GLN A 181 5.15 -5.17 5.03
CA GLN A 181 4.19 -4.14 4.59
C GLN A 181 4.52 -3.60 3.20
N GLN A 182 5.81 -3.39 2.90
CA GLN A 182 6.24 -2.91 1.60
C GLN A 182 5.95 -3.95 0.50
N GLN A 183 6.24 -5.22 0.73
CA GLN A 183 5.90 -6.31 -0.19
C GLN A 183 4.39 -6.41 -0.44
N LEU A 184 3.58 -6.33 0.62
CA LEU A 184 2.13 -6.37 0.49
C LEU A 184 1.61 -5.18 -0.31
N ASN A 185 2.15 -3.98 -0.09
CA ASN A 185 1.76 -2.79 -0.85
C ASN A 185 2.12 -2.93 -2.33
N GLU A 186 3.28 -3.50 -2.67
CA GLU A 186 3.67 -3.76 -4.05
C GLU A 186 2.75 -4.79 -4.73
N GLU A 187 2.38 -5.86 -4.03
CA GLU A 187 1.42 -6.85 -4.54
C GLU A 187 0.03 -6.23 -4.74
N LEU A 188 -0.43 -5.43 -3.80
CA LEU A 188 -1.71 -4.72 -3.89
C LEU A 188 -1.70 -3.73 -5.07
N ALA A 189 -0.60 -3.00 -5.26
CA ALA A 189 -0.44 -2.08 -6.38
C ALA A 189 -0.50 -2.83 -7.72
N ARG A 190 0.23 -3.94 -7.87
CA ARG A 190 0.16 -4.77 -9.08
C ARG A 190 -1.24 -5.36 -9.31
N SER A 191 -1.93 -5.76 -8.25
CA SER A 191 -3.29 -6.30 -8.36
C SER A 191 -4.28 -5.22 -8.82
N ARG A 192 -4.20 -4.03 -8.24
CA ARG A 192 -5.04 -2.88 -8.64
C ARG A 192 -4.75 -2.45 -10.07
N GLU A 193 -3.49 -2.44 -10.47
CA GLU A 193 -3.09 -2.13 -11.84
C GLU A 193 -3.66 -3.16 -12.82
N ARG A 194 -3.62 -4.46 -12.48
CA ARG A 194 -4.26 -5.51 -13.30
C ARG A 194 -5.77 -5.37 -13.38
N GLU A 195 -6.44 -5.03 -12.28
CA GLU A 195 -7.88 -4.80 -12.27
C GLU A 195 -8.26 -3.57 -13.10
N ALA A 196 -7.52 -2.46 -12.96
CA ALA A 196 -7.71 -1.27 -13.79
C ALA A 196 -7.47 -1.56 -15.28
N ILE A 197 -6.40 -2.29 -15.62
CA ILE A 197 -6.12 -2.77 -16.98
C ILE A 197 -7.29 -3.59 -17.52
N ALA A 198 -7.81 -4.54 -16.74
CA ALA A 198 -8.90 -5.38 -17.15
C ALA A 198 -10.16 -4.55 -17.44
N GLN A 199 -10.44 -3.55 -16.60
CA GLN A 199 -11.61 -2.70 -16.70
C GLN A 199 -11.51 -1.71 -17.88
N GLU A 200 -10.36 -1.06 -18.08
CA GLU A 200 -10.15 -0.12 -19.20
C GLU A 200 -10.12 -0.85 -20.57
N LEU A 201 -9.56 -2.07 -20.60
CA LEU A 201 -9.67 -2.95 -21.78
C LEU A 201 -11.11 -3.41 -21.99
N HIS A 202 -11.85 -3.73 -20.92
CA HIS A 202 -13.24 -4.13 -21.04
C HIS A 202 -14.11 -3.00 -21.59
N ASP A 203 -13.96 -1.77 -21.09
CA ASP A 203 -14.75 -0.62 -21.51
C ASP A 203 -14.43 -0.21 -22.96
N SER A 204 -13.14 -0.14 -23.35
CA SER A 204 -12.74 0.26 -24.71
C SER A 204 -13.03 -0.81 -25.78
N ILE A 205 -12.69 -2.08 -25.50
CA ILE A 205 -12.88 -3.20 -26.44
C ILE A 205 -14.35 -3.64 -26.46
N GLY A 206 -15.01 -3.66 -25.31
CA GLY A 206 -16.40 -4.07 -25.18
C GLY A 206 -17.32 -3.17 -25.99
N HIS A 207 -17.22 -1.85 -25.82
CA HIS A 207 -18.02 -0.87 -26.57
C HIS A 207 -17.78 -0.95 -28.08
N THR A 208 -16.51 -1.07 -28.49
CA THR A 208 -16.10 -1.29 -29.87
C THR A 208 -16.76 -2.53 -30.47
N LEU A 209 -16.62 -3.69 -29.82
CA LEU A 209 -17.09 -4.96 -30.36
C LEU A 209 -18.61 -5.00 -30.44
N VAL A 210 -19.29 -4.33 -29.51
CA VAL A 210 -20.75 -4.14 -29.57
C VAL A 210 -21.14 -3.31 -30.79
N ALA A 211 -20.46 -2.20 -31.05
CA ALA A 211 -20.72 -1.38 -32.24
C ALA A 211 -20.47 -2.17 -33.53
N VAL A 212 -19.34 -2.88 -33.63
CA VAL A 212 -19.02 -3.74 -34.80
C VAL A 212 -20.08 -4.82 -34.99
N LYS A 213 -20.49 -5.52 -33.93
CA LYS A 213 -21.56 -6.53 -33.96
C LYS A 213 -22.88 -5.94 -34.44
N MET A 214 -23.23 -4.72 -34.00
CA MET A 214 -24.44 -4.02 -34.41
C MET A 214 -24.41 -3.68 -35.92
N TYR A 215 -23.30 -3.15 -36.42
CA TYR A 215 -23.13 -2.86 -37.84
C TYR A 215 -23.13 -4.13 -38.72
N VAL A 216 -22.51 -5.23 -38.26
CA VAL A 216 -22.54 -6.53 -38.97
C VAL A 216 -23.96 -7.08 -39.06
N LYS A 217 -24.74 -7.04 -37.98
CA LYS A 217 -26.16 -7.45 -37.98
C LYS A 217 -27.02 -6.65 -38.95
N VAL A 218 -26.81 -5.33 -38.98
CA VAL A 218 -27.48 -4.45 -39.94
C VAL A 218 -27.11 -4.83 -41.38
N LEU A 219 -25.85 -5.15 -41.63
CA LEU A 219 -25.36 -5.62 -42.93
C LEU A 219 -26.00 -6.96 -43.33
N GLU A 220 -26.00 -7.96 -42.44
CA GLU A 220 -26.63 -9.27 -42.67
C GLU A 220 -28.10 -9.16 -43.07
N LYS A 221 -28.81 -8.15 -42.57
CA LYS A 221 -30.23 -7.92 -42.87
C LYS A 221 -30.49 -7.25 -44.22
N TYR A 222 -29.53 -6.53 -44.78
CA TYR A 222 -29.70 -5.74 -46.01
C TYR A 222 -28.86 -6.22 -47.21
N ILE A 223 -28.00 -7.22 -47.02
CA ILE A 223 -27.37 -7.95 -48.12
C ILE A 223 -28.48 -8.43 -49.08
N ALA A 224 -28.41 -7.96 -50.32
CA ALA A 224 -29.31 -8.21 -51.45
C ALA A 224 -30.52 -7.28 -51.69
N ILE A 225 -30.75 -6.21 -50.91
CA ILE A 225 -31.90 -5.29 -51.14
C ILE A 225 -31.50 -3.95 -51.77
N ASN A 226 -30.33 -3.38 -51.43
CA ASN A 226 -29.91 -2.07 -51.97
C ASN A 226 -28.37 -1.88 -52.01
N PRO A 227 -27.71 -2.04 -53.17
CA PRO A 227 -26.24 -2.12 -53.29
C PRO A 227 -25.46 -0.86 -52.90
N GLU A 228 -26.06 0.33 -53.02
CA GLU A 228 -25.37 1.58 -52.62
C GLU A 228 -25.30 1.75 -51.11
N LYS A 229 -26.39 1.45 -50.39
CA LYS A 229 -26.41 1.44 -48.92
C LYS A 229 -25.49 0.36 -48.35
N GLU A 230 -25.38 -0.79 -49.00
CA GLU A 230 -24.45 -1.85 -48.60
C GLU A 230 -22.99 -1.38 -48.58
N LYS A 231 -22.59 -0.61 -49.60
CA LYS A 231 -21.23 -0.06 -49.72
C LYS A 231 -20.94 1.03 -48.68
N GLU A 232 -21.94 1.84 -48.35
CA GLU A 232 -21.87 2.88 -47.32
C GLU A 232 -21.74 2.29 -45.90
N ILE A 233 -22.53 1.24 -45.60
CA ILE A 233 -22.45 0.51 -44.32
C ILE A 233 -21.09 -0.21 -44.20
N LEU A 234 -20.60 -0.87 -45.25
CA LEU A 234 -19.28 -1.52 -45.25
C LEU A 234 -18.14 -0.51 -45.03
N SER A 235 -18.22 0.67 -45.64
CA SER A 235 -17.22 1.73 -45.42
C SER A 235 -17.21 2.20 -43.97
N SER A 236 -18.39 2.46 -43.41
CA SER A 236 -18.55 2.91 -42.01
C SER A 236 -18.07 1.85 -41.01
N LEU A 237 -18.35 0.58 -41.28
CA LEU A 237 -17.93 -0.55 -40.45
C LEU A 237 -16.39 -0.70 -40.47
N ASN A 238 -15.77 -0.51 -41.64
CA ASN A 238 -14.32 -0.57 -41.78
C ASN A 238 -13.64 0.61 -41.06
N GLU A 239 -14.23 1.81 -41.12
CA GLU A 239 -13.75 3.00 -40.42
C GLU A 239 -13.81 2.80 -38.90
N VAL A 240 -14.93 2.30 -38.37
CA VAL A 240 -15.08 1.98 -36.94
C VAL A 240 -14.07 0.91 -36.48
N ILE A 241 -13.85 -0.15 -37.27
CA ILE A 241 -12.86 -1.18 -36.95
C ILE A 241 -11.44 -0.59 -36.90
N GLN A 242 -11.08 0.25 -37.87
CA GLN A 242 -9.75 0.88 -37.91
C GLN A 242 -9.52 1.79 -36.72
N ASP A 243 -10.50 2.64 -36.39
CA ASP A 243 -10.41 3.55 -35.25
C ASP A 243 -10.29 2.78 -33.93
N SER A 244 -11.02 1.68 -33.81
CA SER A 244 -10.98 0.86 -32.60
C SER A 244 -9.68 0.07 -32.45
N ILE A 245 -9.07 -0.40 -33.54
CA ILE A 245 -7.74 -1.00 -33.51
C ILE A 245 -6.69 0.03 -33.09
N LEU A 246 -6.84 1.29 -33.54
CA LEU A 246 -5.96 2.39 -33.15
C LEU A 246 -6.13 2.73 -31.67
N GLN A 247 -7.36 2.80 -31.17
CA GLN A 247 -7.66 3.02 -29.76
C GLN A 247 -7.13 1.88 -28.88
N LEU A 248 -7.38 0.61 -29.24
CA LEU A 248 -6.79 -0.54 -28.55
C LEU A 248 -5.27 -0.41 -28.45
N ARG A 249 -4.62 -0.07 -29.57
CA ARG A 249 -3.17 0.11 -29.62
C ARG A 249 -2.73 1.24 -28.70
N ASN A 250 -3.47 2.34 -28.62
CA ASN A 250 -3.18 3.48 -27.76
C ASN A 250 -3.44 3.18 -26.27
N THR A 251 -4.52 2.47 -25.92
CA THR A 251 -4.82 2.06 -24.55
C THR A 251 -3.80 1.05 -24.04
N VAL A 252 -3.48 0.02 -24.82
CA VAL A 252 -2.41 -0.95 -24.50
C VAL A 252 -1.04 -0.25 -24.41
N TYR A 253 -0.84 0.83 -25.17
CA TYR A 253 0.36 1.65 -25.09
C TYR A 253 0.43 2.46 -23.78
N ARG A 254 -0.65 3.17 -23.39
CA ARG A 254 -0.74 3.92 -22.12
C ARG A 254 -0.56 3.02 -20.90
N LEU A 255 -1.18 1.83 -20.93
CA LEU A 255 -1.06 0.81 -19.88
C LEU A 255 0.36 0.24 -19.72
N LYS A 256 1.22 0.36 -20.74
CA LYS A 256 2.62 -0.09 -20.66
C LYS A 256 3.57 0.94 -20.04
N GLU A 257 3.18 2.20 -19.92
CA GLU A 257 4.10 3.31 -19.59
C GLU A 257 3.63 4.26 -18.47
N ASN A 258 2.39 4.16 -17.98
CA ASN A 258 1.78 5.07 -16.99
C ASN A 258 2.46 5.16 -15.60
N SER A 259 3.52 4.41 -15.28
CA SER A 259 4.26 4.58 -14.02
C SER A 259 5.55 5.38 -14.12
N LYS A 260 5.99 5.76 -15.33
CA LYS A 260 7.36 6.29 -15.54
C LYS A 260 7.48 7.81 -15.68
N TYR A 261 6.41 8.54 -16.00
CA TYR A 261 6.50 9.94 -16.46
C TYR A 261 5.72 10.96 -15.60
N SER A 262 5.30 10.59 -14.39
CA SER A 262 4.67 11.55 -13.47
C SER A 262 5.63 12.70 -13.11
N ASP A 263 6.91 12.38 -12.96
CA ASP A 263 8.05 13.28 -12.84
C ASP A 263 8.90 13.15 -14.11
N LEU A 264 8.71 14.08 -15.06
CA LEU A 264 9.40 14.03 -16.34
C LEU A 264 10.89 14.31 -16.17
N LYS A 265 11.24 15.18 -15.23
CA LYS A 265 12.65 15.51 -14.96
C LYS A 265 13.40 14.28 -14.47
N ALA A 266 12.87 13.57 -13.48
CA ALA A 266 13.46 12.34 -12.97
C ALA A 266 13.55 11.26 -14.06
N ALA A 267 12.53 11.14 -14.92
CA ALA A 267 12.55 10.18 -16.02
C ALA A 267 13.65 10.49 -17.05
N LEU A 268 13.85 11.77 -17.40
CA LEU A 268 14.92 12.20 -18.30
C LEU A 268 16.31 12.04 -17.69
N GLU A 269 16.48 12.36 -16.41
CA GLU A 269 17.73 12.13 -15.68
C GLU A 269 18.11 10.64 -15.65
N GLN A 270 17.14 9.74 -15.42
CA GLN A 270 17.36 8.29 -15.50
C GLN A 270 17.73 7.83 -16.91
N LEU A 271 17.08 8.36 -17.94
CA LEU A 271 17.41 8.07 -19.33
C LEU A 271 18.85 8.48 -19.63
N ILE A 272 19.24 9.69 -19.26
CA ILE A 272 20.61 10.20 -19.46
C ILE A 272 21.62 9.33 -18.71
N GLN A 273 21.35 9.00 -17.45
CA GLN A 273 22.24 8.17 -16.64
C GLN A 273 22.44 6.76 -17.24
N SER A 274 21.39 6.17 -17.81
CA SER A 274 21.48 4.85 -18.46
C SER A 274 22.35 4.87 -19.73
N ILE A 275 22.37 6.01 -20.42
CA ILE A 275 23.10 6.21 -21.67
C ILE A 275 24.58 6.53 -21.38
N VAL A 276 24.84 7.44 -20.42
CA VAL A 276 26.20 7.81 -19.98
C VAL A 276 26.99 6.63 -19.39
N GLN A 277 26.32 5.60 -18.85
CA GLN A 277 27.00 4.39 -18.39
C GLN A 277 27.61 3.54 -19.53
N THR A 278 27.18 3.76 -20.78
CA THR A 278 27.56 2.93 -21.92
C THR A 278 28.51 3.67 -22.87
N GLU A 279 28.48 5.01 -22.90
CA GLU A 279 29.22 5.84 -23.86
C GLU A 279 29.94 7.03 -23.19
N SER A 280 30.99 7.57 -23.82
CA SER A 280 31.89 8.59 -23.23
C SER A 280 31.44 10.06 -23.46
N GLN A 281 30.15 10.31 -23.71
CA GLN A 281 29.64 11.63 -24.08
C GLN A 281 29.03 12.38 -22.88
N GLU A 282 29.03 13.72 -22.94
CA GLU A 282 28.49 14.58 -21.89
C GLU A 282 27.12 15.14 -22.31
N ILE A 283 26.08 14.82 -21.55
CA ILE A 283 24.70 15.28 -21.82
C ILE A 283 24.28 16.26 -20.72
N HIS A 284 23.94 17.48 -21.11
CA HIS A 284 23.48 18.53 -20.22
C HIS A 284 21.96 18.69 -20.32
N LEU A 285 21.26 18.58 -19.20
CA LEU A 285 19.81 18.78 -19.09
C LEU A 285 19.51 20.03 -18.27
N ASP A 286 18.82 20.98 -18.88
CA ASP A 286 18.19 22.12 -18.22
C ASP A 286 16.67 21.99 -18.33
N CYS A 287 15.98 21.86 -17.20
CA CYS A 287 14.55 21.55 -17.16
C CYS A 287 13.86 22.42 -16.10
N ASP A 288 12.92 23.24 -16.56
CA ASP A 288 12.06 24.07 -15.72
C ASP A 288 11.13 23.22 -14.84
N GLU A 289 11.11 23.44 -13.53
CA GLU A 289 10.28 22.70 -12.58
C GLU A 289 8.77 22.79 -12.86
N ARG A 290 8.34 23.82 -13.61
CA ARG A 290 6.93 24.00 -13.97
C ARG A 290 6.44 22.99 -15.02
N ILE A 291 7.35 22.27 -15.69
CA ILE A 291 7.02 21.28 -16.72
C ILE A 291 6.26 20.09 -16.15
N ASP A 292 6.47 19.77 -14.87
CA ASP A 292 5.70 18.69 -14.23
C ASP A 292 4.22 19.02 -14.03
N LYS A 293 3.79 20.26 -14.32
CA LYS A 293 2.38 20.67 -14.29
C LYS A 293 1.69 20.58 -15.66
N VAL A 294 2.44 20.24 -16.71
CA VAL A 294 1.94 20.09 -18.08
C VAL A 294 1.19 18.75 -18.23
N ASP A 295 0.29 18.65 -19.21
CA ASP A 295 -0.47 17.44 -19.49
C ASP A 295 0.42 16.19 -19.65
N LEU A 296 -0.01 15.05 -19.09
CA LEU A 296 0.74 13.80 -19.08
C LEU A 296 1.06 13.30 -20.50
N GLY A 297 0.13 13.47 -21.45
CA GLY A 297 0.35 13.10 -22.85
C GLY A 297 1.45 13.94 -23.50
N LEU A 298 1.53 15.23 -23.17
CA LEU A 298 2.61 16.09 -23.66
C LEU A 298 3.94 15.71 -23.03
N LYS A 299 3.97 15.34 -21.74
CA LYS A 299 5.20 14.82 -21.09
C LYS A 299 5.73 13.56 -21.77
N GLU A 300 4.85 12.63 -22.15
CA GLU A 300 5.23 11.42 -22.88
C GLU A 300 5.83 11.72 -24.26
N ASP A 301 5.19 12.63 -25.00
CA ASP A 301 5.65 13.02 -26.34
C ASP A 301 7.00 13.75 -26.28
N ILE A 302 7.23 14.58 -25.25
CA ILE A 302 8.52 15.22 -24.97
C ILE A 302 9.59 14.17 -24.67
N TYR A 303 9.31 13.21 -23.79
CA TYR A 303 10.27 12.17 -23.43
C TYR A 303 10.72 11.35 -24.65
N LYS A 304 9.75 10.92 -25.48
CA LYS A 304 10.04 10.16 -26.72
C LYS A 304 10.87 10.97 -27.70
N LEU A 305 10.56 12.26 -27.83
CA LEU A 305 11.32 13.16 -28.69
C LEU A 305 12.76 13.30 -28.22
N ILE A 306 12.99 13.53 -26.93
CA ILE A 306 14.34 13.68 -26.38
C ILE A 306 15.12 12.38 -26.57
N ARG A 307 14.51 11.23 -26.26
CA ARG A 307 15.12 9.92 -26.48
C ARG A 307 15.53 9.69 -27.93
N GLU A 308 14.63 9.98 -28.86
CA GLU A 308 14.88 9.83 -30.30
C GLU A 308 15.97 10.79 -30.77
N SER A 309 15.98 12.03 -30.25
CA SER A 309 16.99 13.04 -30.57
C SER A 309 18.37 12.63 -30.08
N ILE A 310 18.51 12.19 -28.82
CA ILE A 310 19.77 11.66 -28.28
C ILE A 310 20.24 10.46 -29.10
N THR A 311 19.34 9.53 -29.42
CA THR A 311 19.66 8.35 -30.23
C THR A 311 20.16 8.73 -31.62
N ASN A 312 19.59 9.77 -32.24
CA ASN A 312 19.99 10.26 -33.54
C ASN A 312 21.35 10.97 -33.49
N SER A 313 21.59 11.82 -32.49
CA SER A 313 22.90 12.45 -32.28
C SER A 313 23.98 11.38 -32.07
N MET A 314 23.70 10.32 -31.31
CA MET A 314 24.65 9.21 -31.09
C MET A 314 24.94 8.41 -32.36
N LYS A 315 23.91 8.04 -33.13
CA LYS A 315 24.08 7.19 -34.31
C LYS A 315 24.71 7.91 -35.50
N TYR A 316 24.47 9.21 -35.64
CA TYR A 316 24.72 9.91 -36.89
C TYR A 316 25.65 11.13 -36.78
N SER A 317 26.01 11.59 -35.58
CA SER A 317 26.72 12.87 -35.42
C SER A 317 28.10 12.81 -34.75
N ASP A 318 28.49 11.67 -34.13
CA ASP A 318 29.73 11.51 -33.32
C ASP A 318 29.94 12.67 -32.32
N ALA A 319 28.82 13.24 -31.84
CA ALA A 319 28.81 14.39 -30.94
C ALA A 319 29.44 14.04 -29.60
N LYS A 320 30.17 14.99 -29.01
CA LYS A 320 30.75 14.87 -27.67
C LYS A 320 29.86 15.49 -26.60
N HIS A 321 29.10 16.53 -26.97
CA HIS A 321 28.22 17.26 -26.06
C HIS A 321 26.82 17.38 -26.65
N ILE A 322 25.82 17.08 -25.82
CA ILE A 322 24.40 17.25 -26.17
C ILE A 322 23.76 18.15 -25.11
N TRP A 323 23.13 19.24 -25.53
CA TRP A 323 22.40 20.17 -24.67
C TRP A 323 20.91 20.02 -24.90
N ILE A 324 20.18 19.76 -23.82
CA ILE A 324 18.72 19.64 -23.80
C ILE A 324 18.21 20.73 -22.86
N ALA A 325 17.36 21.62 -23.38
CA ALA A 325 16.72 22.67 -22.59
C ALA A 325 15.21 22.59 -22.76
N LEU A 326 14.48 22.61 -21.65
CA LEU A 326 13.02 22.73 -21.60
C LEU A 326 12.65 23.93 -20.73
N THR A 327 11.98 24.92 -21.31
CA THR A 327 11.69 26.19 -20.66
C THR A 327 10.22 26.58 -20.82
N MET A 328 9.56 26.91 -19.72
CA MET A 328 8.20 27.44 -19.73
C MET A 328 8.23 28.97 -19.90
N THR A 329 7.59 29.47 -20.95
CA THR A 329 7.43 30.91 -21.20
C THR A 329 6.01 31.36 -20.89
N ASP A 330 5.78 32.68 -20.79
CA ASP A 330 4.44 33.24 -20.57
C ASP A 330 3.48 32.98 -21.74
N GLY A 331 3.97 32.45 -22.87
CA GLY A 331 3.21 32.12 -24.07
C GLY A 331 3.09 30.63 -24.36
N GLY A 332 3.81 29.75 -23.65
CA GLY A 332 3.95 28.37 -24.09
C GLY A 332 5.09 27.57 -23.46
N LEU A 333 5.42 26.46 -24.10
CA LEU A 333 6.59 25.63 -23.79
C LEU A 333 7.57 25.72 -24.96
N GLU A 334 8.82 26.06 -24.66
CA GLU A 334 9.92 25.94 -25.61
C GLU A 334 10.82 24.78 -25.20
N PHE A 335 11.19 23.94 -26.16
CA PHE A 335 12.25 22.97 -25.94
C PHE A 335 13.26 22.96 -27.08
N SER A 336 14.51 22.70 -26.73
CA SER A 336 15.59 22.60 -27.70
C SER A 336 16.53 21.45 -27.36
N VAL A 337 16.90 20.69 -28.39
CA VAL A 337 17.99 19.71 -28.34
C VAL A 337 19.06 20.16 -29.32
N LYS A 338 20.29 20.28 -28.87
CA LYS A 338 21.44 20.67 -29.67
C LYS A 338 22.61 19.71 -29.43
N ASP A 339 23.29 19.30 -30.49
CA ASP A 339 24.55 18.58 -30.41
C ASP A 339 25.70 19.36 -31.07
N ASP A 340 26.95 18.95 -30.81
CA ASP A 340 28.17 19.50 -31.40
C ASP A 340 28.76 18.61 -32.51
N GLY A 341 27.94 17.75 -33.12
CA GLY A 341 28.39 16.77 -34.10
C GLY A 341 28.73 17.36 -35.49
N VAL A 342 29.00 16.47 -36.44
CA VAL A 342 29.43 16.83 -37.81
C VAL A 342 28.38 17.66 -38.57
N GLY A 343 27.10 17.52 -38.21
CA GLY A 343 25.98 18.15 -38.91
C GLY A 343 25.77 17.57 -40.32
N ALA A 344 24.87 18.19 -41.08
CA ALA A 344 24.52 17.84 -42.46
C ALA A 344 24.15 19.10 -43.28
N ASP A 345 24.58 19.15 -44.55
CA ASP A 345 24.24 20.21 -45.52
C ASP A 345 22.76 20.22 -45.90
N THR A 346 22.15 19.05 -46.02
CA THR A 346 20.73 18.87 -46.32
C THR A 346 20.09 17.93 -45.32
N ILE A 347 19.09 18.42 -44.59
CA ILE A 347 18.30 17.63 -43.65
C ILE A 347 17.30 16.78 -44.44
N HIS A 348 17.64 15.52 -44.69
CA HIS A 348 16.67 14.57 -45.22
C HIS A 348 15.74 14.10 -44.09
N LYS A 349 14.47 14.51 -44.15
CA LYS A 349 13.43 14.10 -43.20
C LYS A 349 13.17 12.58 -43.30
N SER A 350 13.80 11.82 -42.42
CA SER A 350 13.55 10.39 -42.24
C SER A 350 12.30 10.15 -41.38
N TYR A 351 11.85 8.89 -41.27
CA TYR A 351 10.68 8.51 -40.46
C TYR A 351 10.75 9.00 -38.99
N GLY A 352 11.94 9.13 -38.42
CA GLY A 352 12.13 9.64 -37.05
C GLY A 352 11.80 11.14 -36.92
N ILE A 353 12.26 11.95 -37.87
CA ILE A 353 12.02 13.41 -37.87
C ILE A 353 10.57 13.73 -38.25
N LEU A 354 9.99 13.00 -39.22
CA LEU A 354 8.57 13.12 -39.56
C LEU A 354 7.68 12.76 -38.37
N GLY A 355 8.01 11.69 -37.64
CA GLY A 355 7.27 11.31 -36.43
C GLY A 355 7.39 12.35 -35.29
N ILE A 356 8.52 13.07 -35.20
CA ILE A 356 8.67 14.19 -34.26
C ILE A 356 7.75 15.36 -34.65
N GLU A 357 7.72 15.75 -35.93
CA GLU A 357 6.84 16.82 -36.41
C GLU A 357 5.36 16.50 -36.24
N GLU A 358 4.93 15.28 -36.57
CA GLU A 358 3.53 14.85 -36.39
C GLU A 358 3.11 14.84 -34.92
N ARG A 359 3.96 14.34 -34.01
CA ARG A 359 3.68 14.35 -32.56
C ARG A 359 3.54 15.76 -32.03
N MET A 360 4.43 16.68 -32.42
CA MET A 360 4.38 18.07 -31.93
C MET A 360 3.23 18.87 -32.54
N LYS A 361 2.83 18.54 -33.78
CA LYS A 361 1.67 19.18 -34.43
C LYS A 361 0.36 18.94 -33.68
N LYS A 362 0.21 17.79 -33.00
CA LYS A 362 -0.94 17.50 -32.11
C LYS A 362 -1.11 18.56 -31.01
N TRP A 363 -0.01 19.13 -30.55
CA TRP A 363 0.05 20.12 -29.47
C TRP A 363 0.14 21.56 -29.99
N ASN A 364 -0.23 21.82 -31.26
CA ASN A 364 0.02 23.11 -31.92
C ASN A 364 1.50 23.55 -31.87
N GLY A 365 2.42 22.58 -31.81
CA GLY A 365 3.85 22.81 -31.77
C GLY A 365 4.43 23.06 -33.15
N VAL A 366 5.36 24.02 -33.25
CA VAL A 366 6.13 24.30 -34.47
C VAL A 366 7.56 23.81 -34.27
N CYS A 367 7.98 22.85 -35.10
CA CYS A 367 9.34 22.34 -35.10
C CYS A 367 10.23 23.13 -36.08
N THR A 368 11.39 23.56 -35.60
CA THR A 368 12.45 24.20 -36.39
C THR A 368 13.71 23.36 -36.29
N LEU A 369 14.23 22.94 -37.44
CA LEU A 369 15.42 22.11 -37.57
C LEU A 369 16.52 22.95 -38.21
N ASN A 370 17.66 23.09 -37.54
CA ASN A 370 18.84 23.74 -38.09
C ASN A 370 20.04 22.82 -37.97
N SER A 371 20.82 22.72 -39.04
CA SER A 371 22.04 21.92 -39.12
C SER A 371 23.07 22.73 -39.87
N THR A 372 24.29 22.80 -39.34
CA THR A 372 25.41 23.51 -39.97
C THR A 372 26.63 22.60 -39.98
N GLU A 373 27.30 22.48 -41.12
CA GLU A 373 28.51 21.67 -41.30
C GLU A 373 29.55 22.03 -40.22
N ASN A 374 30.05 21.03 -39.48
CA ASN A 374 30.99 21.17 -38.36
C ASN A 374 30.51 22.00 -37.16
N ASN A 375 29.22 22.28 -37.04
CA ASN A 375 28.68 23.07 -35.93
C ASN A 375 27.37 22.46 -35.37
N GLY A 376 27.17 21.16 -35.62
CA GLY A 376 26.16 20.32 -35.00
C GLY A 376 24.75 20.43 -35.59
N PHE A 377 23.85 19.65 -35.01
CA PHE A 377 22.42 19.65 -35.29
C PHE A 377 21.65 20.27 -34.13
N SER A 378 20.59 21.03 -34.45
CA SER A 378 19.69 21.61 -33.46
C SER A 378 18.22 21.47 -33.88
N LEU A 379 17.44 20.95 -32.96
CA LEU A 379 15.99 20.87 -33.03
C LEU A 379 15.42 21.82 -31.97
N LYS A 380 14.64 22.81 -32.40
CA LYS A 380 13.86 23.68 -31.53
C LYS A 380 12.39 23.44 -31.78
N VAL A 381 11.58 23.38 -30.73
CA VAL A 381 10.13 23.29 -30.86
C VAL A 381 9.47 24.28 -29.90
N GLU A 382 8.45 24.95 -30.40
CA GLU A 382 7.68 25.94 -29.67
C GLU A 382 6.20 25.52 -29.68
N ILE A 383 5.64 25.32 -28.48
CA ILE A 383 4.24 24.95 -28.26
C ILE A 383 3.56 26.15 -27.62
N LYS A 384 2.45 26.63 -28.21
CA LYS A 384 1.67 27.74 -27.66
C LYS A 384 0.46 27.20 -26.91
N PHE A 385 0.34 27.54 -25.63
CA PHE A 385 -0.84 27.19 -24.84
C PHE A 385 -1.92 28.24 -25.02
N SER A 386 -3.14 27.81 -25.35
CA SER A 386 -4.31 28.70 -25.36
C SER A 386 -4.68 29.09 -23.91
N GLN A 387 -5.32 30.25 -23.70
CA GLN A 387 -5.55 30.76 -22.33
C GLN A 387 -6.42 29.85 -21.45
N GLU A 388 -7.15 28.90 -22.04
CA GLU A 388 -8.03 27.95 -21.34
C GLU A 388 -7.32 26.68 -20.85
N GLU A 389 -6.13 26.36 -21.38
CA GLU A 389 -5.39 25.12 -21.03
C GLU A 389 -4.43 25.30 -19.84
N ARG A 390 -4.38 26.48 -19.22
CA ARG A 390 -3.24 26.85 -18.37
C ARG A 390 -3.18 26.20 -17.00
N PHE A 391 -4.27 25.67 -16.44
CA PHE A 391 -4.21 25.05 -15.12
C PHE A 391 -5.27 23.97 -14.96
N GLY A 392 -4.81 22.72 -15.01
CA GLY A 392 -5.34 21.57 -14.29
C GLY A 392 -6.85 21.36 -14.27
N ASP A 393 -7.36 20.61 -15.25
CA ASP A 393 -8.30 19.51 -14.99
C ASP A 393 -8.34 18.61 -16.25
N SER A 394 -7.35 17.73 -16.41
CA SER A 394 -7.39 16.69 -17.46
C SER A 394 -7.96 15.42 -16.86
N ASN A 395 -9.24 15.49 -16.50
CA ASN A 395 -10.10 14.32 -16.42
C ASN A 395 -11.14 14.40 -17.55
N ASN A 396 -10.65 14.60 -18.78
CA ASN A 396 -11.51 14.63 -19.95
C ASN A 396 -11.52 13.24 -20.58
N ASN A 397 -12.42 12.39 -20.07
CA ASN A 397 -12.75 11.09 -20.65
C ASN A 397 -13.66 11.29 -21.89
N THR A 398 -13.22 12.13 -22.82
CA THR A 398 -13.88 12.39 -24.12
C THR A 398 -13.20 11.57 -25.19
N ASP A 399 -13.81 10.43 -25.59
CA ASP A 399 -14.16 10.16 -27.01
C ASP A 399 -14.83 8.80 -27.30
N ASP A 400 -15.42 8.10 -26.32
CA ASP A 400 -16.07 6.80 -26.62
C ASP A 400 -17.52 6.91 -27.12
N GLN A 401 -18.22 8.02 -26.85
CA GLN A 401 -19.64 8.17 -27.17
C GLN A 401 -20.01 8.54 -28.62
N PRO A 402 -19.18 9.23 -29.45
CA PRO A 402 -19.58 9.63 -30.81
C PRO A 402 -19.95 8.45 -31.73
N ILE A 403 -19.21 7.33 -31.65
CA ILE A 403 -19.41 6.15 -32.51
C ILE A 403 -20.74 5.43 -32.19
N ILE A 404 -21.06 5.26 -30.91
CA ILE A 404 -22.32 4.64 -30.46
C ILE A 404 -23.51 5.54 -30.84
N ARG A 405 -23.38 6.86 -30.68
CA ARG A 405 -24.40 7.84 -31.12
C ARG A 405 -24.65 7.75 -32.63
N HIS A 406 -23.60 7.66 -33.44
CA HIS A 406 -23.72 7.44 -34.88
C HIS A 406 -24.47 6.14 -35.24
N GLY A 407 -24.17 5.04 -34.55
CA GLY A 407 -24.87 3.76 -34.76
C GLY A 407 -26.35 3.81 -34.40
N LEU A 408 -26.68 4.43 -33.25
CA LEU A 408 -28.07 4.64 -32.82
C LEU A 408 -28.85 5.54 -33.78
N ARG A 409 -28.24 6.63 -34.25
CA ARG A 409 -28.84 7.52 -35.25
C ARG A 409 -29.19 6.77 -36.53
N TYR A 410 -28.29 5.91 -37.01
CA TYR A 410 -28.55 5.10 -38.19
C TYR A 410 -29.73 4.15 -37.97
N VAL A 411 -29.76 3.41 -36.85
CA VAL A 411 -30.84 2.46 -36.55
C VAL A 411 -32.19 3.15 -36.39
N ILE A 412 -32.24 4.30 -35.70
CA ILE A 412 -33.48 5.11 -35.59
C ILE A 412 -33.93 5.57 -36.97
N GLY A 413 -32.99 5.99 -37.83
CA GLY A 413 -33.28 6.43 -39.20
C GLY A 413 -33.73 5.32 -40.17
N LEU A 414 -33.68 4.04 -39.77
CA LEU A 414 -34.21 2.93 -40.56
C LEU A 414 -35.74 2.81 -40.47
N ASP A 415 -36.37 3.35 -39.43
CA ASP A 415 -37.81 3.24 -39.18
C ASP A 415 -38.53 4.56 -39.51
N SER A 416 -39.52 4.53 -40.40
CA SER A 416 -40.20 5.75 -40.87
C SER A 416 -41.14 6.39 -39.83
N GLU A 417 -41.43 5.72 -38.71
CA GLU A 417 -42.25 6.27 -37.62
C GLU A 417 -41.40 6.93 -36.53
N LEU A 418 -40.08 6.76 -36.55
CA LEU A 418 -39.16 7.32 -35.56
C LEU A 418 -38.38 8.51 -36.15
N LYS A 419 -38.18 9.54 -35.33
CA LYS A 419 -37.40 10.72 -35.71
C LYS A 419 -36.46 11.09 -34.57
N LEU A 420 -35.16 11.18 -34.87
CA LEU A 420 -34.20 11.76 -33.94
C LEU A 420 -34.47 13.26 -33.82
N VAL A 421 -34.75 13.73 -32.60
CA VAL A 421 -35.03 15.15 -32.32
C VAL A 421 -33.75 15.92 -32.10
N GLU A 422 -32.89 15.44 -31.20
CA GLU A 422 -31.61 16.04 -30.85
C GLU A 422 -30.71 15.03 -30.12
N GLU A 423 -29.41 15.28 -30.06
CA GLU A 423 -28.45 14.51 -29.27
C GLU A 423 -27.96 15.33 -28.06
N ALA A 424 -27.73 14.67 -26.93
CA ALA A 424 -27.13 15.28 -25.73
C ALA A 424 -25.81 14.59 -25.37
N ALA A 425 -24.85 15.37 -24.87
CA ALA A 425 -23.53 14.85 -24.48
C ALA A 425 -23.55 14.16 -23.09
N ASP A 426 -24.43 14.59 -22.19
CA ASP A 426 -24.64 14.01 -20.86
C ASP A 426 -25.97 14.47 -20.24
N GLY A 427 -26.22 14.08 -18.98
CA GLY A 427 -27.44 14.40 -18.25
C GLY A 427 -27.69 15.90 -18.05
N ILE A 428 -26.66 16.74 -17.92
CA ILE A 428 -26.84 18.19 -17.76
C ILE A 428 -27.30 18.79 -19.08
N ASP A 429 -26.58 18.48 -20.17
CA ASP A 429 -26.91 18.95 -21.52
C ASP A 429 -28.31 18.49 -21.97
N LEU A 430 -28.70 17.27 -21.58
CA LEU A 430 -30.06 16.76 -21.83
C LEU A 430 -31.13 17.64 -21.17
N ILE A 431 -30.98 17.94 -19.88
CA ILE A 431 -32.00 18.71 -19.14
C ILE A 431 -32.11 20.15 -19.68
N ASP A 432 -30.99 20.76 -20.06
CA ASP A 432 -30.95 22.09 -20.67
C ASP A 432 -31.66 22.09 -22.04
N LYS A 433 -31.39 21.10 -22.89
CA LYS A 433 -32.03 20.97 -24.22
C LYS A 433 -33.52 20.67 -24.14
N MET A 434 -33.93 19.88 -23.15
CA MET A 434 -35.35 19.55 -22.90
C MET A 434 -36.19 20.78 -22.55
N GLU A 435 -35.61 21.89 -22.10
CA GLU A 435 -36.37 23.13 -21.88
C GLU A 435 -36.92 23.74 -23.18
N GLN A 436 -36.28 23.43 -24.31
CA GLN A 436 -36.56 24.03 -25.61
C GLN A 436 -37.17 23.05 -26.62
N LEU A 437 -37.20 21.75 -26.28
CA LEU A 437 -37.57 20.66 -27.18
C LEU A 437 -38.61 19.76 -26.54
N SER A 438 -39.56 19.27 -27.35
CA SER A 438 -40.49 18.21 -26.96
C SER A 438 -40.03 16.88 -27.54
N CYS A 439 -39.79 15.88 -26.70
CA CYS A 439 -39.52 14.50 -27.12
C CYS A 439 -40.50 13.55 -26.43
N ASP A 440 -40.81 12.42 -27.08
CA ASP A 440 -41.68 11.39 -26.50
C ASP A 440 -40.88 10.34 -25.72
N VAL A 441 -39.67 10.04 -26.21
CA VAL A 441 -38.78 9.01 -25.68
C VAL A 441 -37.35 9.54 -25.61
N ILE A 442 -36.70 9.33 -24.46
CA ILE A 442 -35.26 9.53 -24.26
C ILE A 442 -34.57 8.17 -24.26
N LEU A 443 -33.57 8.02 -25.10
CA LEU A 443 -32.59 6.95 -24.99
C LEU A 443 -31.47 7.43 -24.07
N MET A 444 -31.29 6.77 -22.94
CA MET A 444 -30.39 7.22 -21.87
C MET A 444 -29.27 6.21 -21.66
N ASP A 445 -28.02 6.66 -21.72
CA ASP A 445 -26.88 5.89 -21.24
C ASP A 445 -26.74 6.06 -19.73
N ILE A 446 -26.31 5.01 -19.02
CA ILE A 446 -26.05 5.09 -17.57
C ILE A 446 -24.74 5.79 -17.29
N ARG A 447 -23.67 5.43 -18.01
CA ARG A 447 -22.34 5.96 -17.76
C ARG A 447 -22.07 7.19 -18.63
N MET A 448 -22.39 8.35 -18.08
CA MET A 448 -22.15 9.66 -18.72
C MET A 448 -21.34 10.59 -17.80
N PRO A 449 -20.51 11.47 -18.36
CA PRO A 449 -19.74 12.44 -17.58
C PRO A 449 -20.66 13.51 -16.96
N ARG A 450 -20.19 14.17 -15.89
CA ARG A 450 -20.88 15.24 -15.13
C ARG A 450 -22.17 14.83 -14.40
N MET A 451 -23.12 14.17 -15.08
CA MET A 451 -24.36 13.63 -14.53
C MET A 451 -24.68 12.28 -15.17
N ASP A 452 -24.77 11.23 -14.36
CA ASP A 452 -25.05 9.88 -14.82
C ASP A 452 -26.52 9.69 -15.25
N GLY A 453 -26.79 8.59 -15.97
CA GLY A 453 -28.12 8.31 -16.50
C GLY A 453 -29.18 8.03 -15.43
N VAL A 454 -28.79 7.58 -14.23
CA VAL A 454 -29.73 7.30 -13.14
C VAL A 454 -30.24 8.60 -12.53
N GLU A 455 -29.33 9.53 -12.26
CA GLU A 455 -29.64 10.88 -11.78
C GLU A 455 -30.37 11.69 -12.85
N ALA A 456 -29.91 11.63 -14.11
CA ALA A 456 -30.56 12.30 -15.23
C ALA A 456 -32.01 11.81 -15.44
N THR A 457 -32.25 10.50 -15.26
CA THR A 457 -33.61 9.93 -15.32
C THR A 457 -34.49 10.50 -14.22
N LEU A 458 -34.00 10.56 -12.98
CA LEU A 458 -34.76 11.15 -11.87
C LEU A 458 -35.14 12.61 -12.15
N MET A 459 -34.19 13.41 -12.63
CA MET A 459 -34.42 14.81 -12.95
C MET A 459 -35.40 14.98 -14.12
N ALA A 460 -35.22 14.20 -15.19
CA ALA A 460 -36.08 14.22 -16.36
C ALA A 460 -37.52 13.84 -16.00
N LYS A 461 -37.73 12.74 -15.28
CA LYS A 461 -39.07 12.28 -14.86
C LYS A 461 -39.74 13.24 -13.87
N LYS A 462 -38.96 13.92 -13.02
CA LYS A 462 -39.50 14.91 -12.07
C LYS A 462 -39.98 16.19 -12.77
N LYS A 463 -39.25 16.66 -13.80
CA LYS A 463 -39.56 17.89 -14.53
C LYS A 463 -40.55 17.65 -15.69
N TYR A 464 -40.48 16.47 -16.31
CA TYR A 464 -41.26 16.05 -17.47
C TYR A 464 -41.83 14.64 -17.26
N PRO A 465 -42.91 14.48 -16.47
CA PRO A 465 -43.43 13.16 -16.07
C PRO A 465 -43.91 12.27 -17.22
N ASP A 466 -44.38 12.90 -18.31
CA ASP A 466 -44.95 12.22 -19.46
C ASP A 466 -43.89 11.63 -20.41
N VAL A 467 -42.65 12.12 -20.34
CA VAL A 467 -41.54 11.63 -21.17
C VAL A 467 -41.17 10.21 -20.76
N LYS A 468 -40.94 9.36 -21.76
CA LYS A 468 -40.52 7.97 -21.57
C LYS A 468 -39.01 7.86 -21.58
N VAL A 469 -38.45 7.11 -20.64
CA VAL A 469 -36.99 6.91 -20.56
C VAL A 469 -36.65 5.44 -20.78
N LEU A 470 -35.90 5.15 -21.85
CA LEU A 470 -35.30 3.85 -22.12
C LEU A 470 -33.82 3.88 -21.72
N ILE A 471 -33.46 3.08 -20.73
CA ILE A 471 -32.05 2.95 -20.34
C ILE A 471 -31.35 1.96 -21.27
N LEU A 472 -30.17 2.35 -21.74
CA LEU A 472 -29.24 1.52 -22.50
C LEU A 472 -28.00 1.24 -21.65
N THR A 473 -27.68 -0.04 -21.44
CA THR A 473 -26.59 -0.44 -20.53
C THR A 473 -25.63 -1.44 -21.17
N THR A 474 -24.43 -1.59 -20.59
CA THR A 474 -23.66 -2.83 -20.72
C THR A 474 -24.06 -3.80 -19.60
N PHE A 475 -23.58 -5.04 -19.65
CA PHE A 475 -23.99 -6.10 -18.71
C PHE A 475 -23.44 -5.91 -17.28
N GLU A 476 -22.56 -4.94 -17.04
CA GLU A 476 -21.82 -4.79 -15.78
C GLU A 476 -22.51 -3.88 -14.74
N ASP A 477 -23.66 -3.27 -15.08
CA ASP A 477 -24.27 -2.18 -14.30
C ASP A 477 -25.46 -2.61 -13.41
N GLU A 478 -25.43 -3.81 -12.81
CA GLU A 478 -26.57 -4.38 -12.08
C GLU A 478 -27.11 -3.50 -10.93
N GLU A 479 -26.24 -2.80 -10.19
CA GLU A 479 -26.65 -1.89 -9.10
C GLU A 479 -27.41 -0.66 -9.63
N TYR A 480 -27.12 -0.21 -10.86
CA TYR A 480 -27.76 0.97 -11.45
C TYR A 480 -29.14 0.65 -12.04
N ILE A 481 -29.40 -0.61 -12.41
CA ILE A 481 -30.70 -1.07 -12.93
C ILE A 481 -31.84 -0.70 -11.96
N PHE A 482 -31.66 -1.01 -10.67
CA PHE A 482 -32.70 -0.79 -9.66
C PHE A 482 -33.00 0.67 -9.46
N HIS A 483 -31.96 1.47 -9.28
CA HIS A 483 -32.12 2.90 -9.04
C HIS A 483 -32.72 3.62 -10.26
N ALA A 484 -32.37 3.20 -11.48
CA ALA A 484 -33.00 3.74 -12.69
C ALA A 484 -34.51 3.44 -12.75
N LEU A 485 -34.94 2.22 -12.42
CA LEU A 485 -36.34 1.84 -12.38
C LEU A 485 -37.11 2.53 -11.24
N GLU A 486 -36.52 2.62 -10.04
CA GLU A 486 -37.10 3.38 -8.92
C GLU A 486 -37.28 4.87 -9.25
N ASN A 487 -36.33 5.44 -10.00
CA ASN A 487 -36.40 6.82 -10.47
C ASN A 487 -37.35 7.03 -11.65
N GLY A 488 -38.01 5.97 -12.13
CA GLY A 488 -39.10 6.04 -13.09
C GLY A 488 -38.72 5.77 -14.55
N ALA A 489 -37.62 5.04 -14.81
CA ALA A 489 -37.34 4.54 -16.15
C ALA A 489 -38.48 3.64 -16.66
N ASP A 490 -38.89 3.83 -17.92
CA ASP A 490 -40.02 3.15 -18.55
C ASP A 490 -39.59 1.89 -19.33
N GLY A 491 -38.29 1.66 -19.49
CA GLY A 491 -37.76 0.46 -20.11
C GLY A 491 -36.25 0.34 -19.95
N TYR A 492 -35.75 -0.85 -20.25
CA TYR A 492 -34.35 -1.19 -20.07
C TYR A 492 -33.88 -2.19 -21.12
N LEU A 493 -32.82 -1.84 -21.85
CA LEU A 493 -32.28 -2.64 -22.95
C LEU A 493 -30.75 -2.70 -22.89
N LEU A 494 -30.16 -3.83 -23.29
CA LEU A 494 -28.71 -3.93 -23.41
C LEU A 494 -28.24 -3.22 -24.68
N LYS A 495 -27.10 -2.52 -24.62
CA LYS A 495 -26.47 -1.86 -25.76
C LYS A 495 -26.12 -2.81 -26.92
N ASP A 496 -26.02 -4.12 -26.66
CA ASP A 496 -25.74 -5.16 -27.66
C ASP A 496 -26.98 -5.88 -28.20
N SER A 497 -28.18 -5.39 -27.87
CA SER A 497 -29.46 -5.91 -28.35
C SER A 497 -29.60 -5.74 -29.86
N ASP A 498 -30.47 -6.52 -30.49
CA ASP A 498 -30.71 -6.41 -31.92
C ASP A 498 -31.29 -5.02 -32.28
N PRO A 499 -30.89 -4.40 -33.40
CA PRO A 499 -31.52 -3.17 -33.89
C PRO A 499 -33.06 -3.21 -33.93
N ASP A 500 -33.64 -4.38 -34.26
CA ASP A 500 -35.09 -4.56 -34.26
C ASP A 500 -35.69 -4.53 -32.86
N ASP A 501 -34.96 -5.09 -31.87
CA ASP A 501 -35.37 -5.07 -30.47
C ASP A 501 -35.34 -3.64 -29.92
N LEU A 502 -34.36 -2.83 -30.33
CA LEU A 502 -34.29 -1.41 -29.97
C LEU A 502 -35.49 -0.63 -30.52
N ILE A 503 -35.79 -0.78 -31.82
CA ILE A 503 -36.94 -0.11 -32.45
C ILE A 503 -38.24 -0.57 -31.77
N HIS A 504 -38.37 -1.88 -31.52
CA HIS A 504 -39.51 -2.45 -30.83
C HIS A 504 -39.67 -1.91 -29.40
N ALA A 505 -38.56 -1.79 -28.66
CA ALA A 505 -38.54 -1.23 -27.32
C ALA A 505 -39.01 0.23 -27.31
N ILE A 506 -38.46 1.07 -28.19
CA ILE A 506 -38.85 2.49 -28.32
C ILE A 506 -40.36 2.60 -28.59
N LYS A 507 -40.88 1.85 -29.56
CA LYS A 507 -42.31 1.87 -29.90
C LYS A 507 -43.19 1.35 -28.77
N THR A 508 -42.71 0.38 -28.00
CA THR A 508 -43.45 -0.21 -26.88
C THR A 508 -43.59 0.79 -25.73
N ILE A 509 -42.49 1.44 -25.34
CA ILE A 509 -42.52 2.43 -24.25
C ILE A 509 -43.25 3.71 -24.64
N ALA A 510 -43.14 4.14 -25.92
CA ALA A 510 -43.88 5.29 -26.43
C ALA A 510 -45.40 5.08 -26.33
N LYS A 511 -45.87 3.83 -26.41
CA LYS A 511 -47.29 3.46 -26.22
C LYS A 511 -47.69 3.26 -24.75
N GLY A 512 -46.78 3.56 -23.81
CA GLY A 512 -46.99 3.39 -22.37
C GLY A 512 -46.76 1.96 -21.85
N GLY A 513 -46.18 1.07 -22.67
CA GLY A 513 -45.72 -0.24 -22.22
C GLY A 513 -44.38 -0.15 -21.46
N MET A 514 -43.95 -1.26 -20.88
CA MET A 514 -42.61 -1.41 -20.30
C MET A 514 -41.91 -2.58 -20.97
N LEU A 515 -40.64 -2.41 -21.34
CA LEU A 515 -39.82 -3.46 -21.91
C LEU A 515 -38.54 -3.63 -21.10
N LEU A 516 -38.29 -4.84 -20.63
CA LEU A 516 -37.06 -5.24 -19.94
C LEU A 516 -36.41 -6.38 -20.72
N HIS A 517 -35.14 -6.23 -21.07
CA HIS A 517 -34.37 -7.31 -21.69
C HIS A 517 -34.38 -8.56 -20.78
N PRO A 518 -34.50 -9.81 -21.30
CA PRO A 518 -34.65 -11.02 -20.48
C PRO A 518 -33.63 -11.18 -19.35
N ARG A 519 -32.35 -10.87 -19.63
CA ARG A 519 -31.28 -10.89 -18.62
C ARG A 519 -31.46 -9.86 -17.50
N VAL A 520 -31.99 -8.69 -17.83
CA VAL A 520 -32.28 -7.62 -16.85
C VAL A 520 -33.53 -7.99 -16.04
N THR A 521 -34.51 -8.63 -16.68
CA THR A 521 -35.70 -9.17 -16.00
C THR A 521 -35.31 -10.19 -14.94
N GLU A 522 -34.35 -11.08 -15.18
CA GLU A 522 -33.84 -12.01 -14.17
C GLU A 522 -33.23 -11.27 -12.97
N THR A 523 -32.37 -10.28 -13.21
CA THR A 523 -31.78 -9.46 -12.16
C THR A 523 -32.86 -8.73 -11.36
N VAL A 524 -33.81 -8.06 -12.03
CA VAL A 524 -34.92 -7.34 -11.38
C VAL A 524 -35.82 -8.29 -10.58
N VAL A 525 -36.18 -9.44 -11.14
CA VAL A 525 -36.99 -10.45 -10.45
C VAL A 525 -36.24 -11.02 -9.26
N SER A 526 -34.94 -11.27 -9.36
CA SER A 526 -34.12 -11.77 -8.25
C SER A 526 -34.08 -10.78 -7.09
N ALA A 527 -33.91 -9.48 -7.36
CA ALA A 527 -33.93 -8.46 -6.32
C ALA A 527 -35.34 -8.15 -5.79
N LEU A 528 -36.38 -8.25 -6.61
CA LEU A 528 -37.76 -8.19 -6.13
C LEU A 528 -38.09 -9.39 -5.24
N ARG A 529 -37.55 -10.58 -5.52
CA ARG A 529 -37.63 -11.75 -4.62
C ARG A 529 -36.86 -11.51 -3.32
N LEU A 530 -35.74 -10.78 -3.36
CA LEU A 530 -34.99 -10.35 -2.17
C LEU A 530 -35.72 -9.27 -1.35
N ASN A 531 -36.49 -8.38 -1.99
CA ASN A 531 -37.29 -7.33 -1.31
C ASN A 531 -38.69 -7.79 -0.89
N LYS A 532 -39.27 -8.82 -1.51
CA LYS A 532 -40.58 -9.41 -1.14
C LYS A 532 -40.47 -10.46 -0.02
N GLY A 533 -39.79 -10.11 1.07
CA GLY A 533 -39.92 -10.80 2.36
C GLY A 533 -41.20 -10.45 3.12
N GLY A 534 -42.18 -9.81 2.48
CA GLY A 534 -43.46 -9.43 3.07
C GLY A 534 -44.64 -9.85 2.18
N ILE A 535 -45.52 -10.66 2.76
CA ILE A 535 -46.83 -11.14 2.26
C ILE A 535 -46.73 -12.32 1.29
N GLY A 536 -47.05 -13.51 1.82
CA GLY A 536 -46.92 -14.79 1.14
C GLY A 536 -48.01 -15.10 0.12
N ALA A 537 -47.68 -16.01 -0.80
CA ALA A 537 -48.44 -17.22 -1.13
C ALA A 537 -47.66 -18.01 -2.20
N ASP A 538 -47.40 -19.29 -1.87
CA ASP A 538 -47.17 -20.45 -2.72
C ASP A 538 -46.13 -20.38 -3.85
N GLU A 539 -44.90 -20.82 -3.54
CA GLU A 539 -44.05 -21.49 -4.53
C GLU A 539 -44.21 -23.02 -4.37
N PRO A 540 -44.46 -23.77 -5.46
CA PRO A 540 -44.53 -25.23 -5.43
C PRO A 540 -43.12 -25.85 -5.41
N ASP A 541 -42.89 -26.59 -4.33
CA ASP A 541 -42.10 -27.81 -4.15
C ASP A 541 -41.04 -28.18 -5.21
N ALA A 542 -39.77 -28.10 -4.80
CA ALA A 542 -38.71 -29.03 -5.23
C ALA A 542 -37.58 -29.10 -4.18
N ASN A 543 -37.87 -29.73 -3.04
CA ASN A 543 -37.12 -30.80 -2.35
C ASN A 543 -35.58 -30.69 -2.05
N PRO A 544 -35.04 -31.47 -1.07
CA PRO A 544 -34.65 -30.93 0.23
C PRO A 544 -33.16 -31.19 0.56
N VAL A 545 -32.53 -30.30 1.33
CA VAL A 545 -31.26 -30.63 2.00
C VAL A 545 -31.28 -30.13 3.44
N THR A 546 -31.61 -31.09 4.32
CA THR A 546 -31.20 -31.23 5.72
C THR A 546 -31.54 -30.14 6.74
N GLU A 547 -32.46 -30.55 7.62
CA GLU A 547 -32.64 -30.07 8.98
C GLU A 547 -31.31 -29.92 9.74
N ASN A 548 -31.07 -28.71 10.23
CA ASN A 548 -30.46 -28.44 11.53
C ASN A 548 -30.78 -26.99 11.92
N SER A 549 -32.07 -26.69 12.11
CA SER A 549 -32.53 -25.45 12.72
C SER A 549 -32.38 -25.55 14.25
N GLY A 550 -31.15 -25.35 14.73
CA GLY A 550 -30.96 -24.83 16.07
C GLY A 550 -31.76 -23.53 16.19
N LYS A 551 -32.61 -23.43 17.21
CA LYS A 551 -33.44 -22.23 17.48
C LYS A 551 -32.55 -20.98 17.41
N ARG A 552 -32.80 -20.11 16.43
CA ARG A 552 -32.14 -18.79 16.39
C ARG A 552 -32.50 -18.06 17.70
N PRO A 553 -31.52 -17.50 18.43
CA PRO A 553 -31.78 -16.68 19.61
C PRO A 553 -32.78 -15.56 19.28
N GLU A 554 -33.75 -15.28 20.16
CA GLU A 554 -34.83 -14.30 19.91
C GLU A 554 -34.30 -12.93 19.47
N VAL A 555 -33.14 -12.52 19.98
CA VAL A 555 -32.47 -11.24 19.68
C VAL A 555 -31.95 -11.16 18.23
N LEU A 556 -31.82 -12.29 17.52
CA LEU A 556 -31.37 -12.35 16.13
C LEU A 556 -32.52 -12.54 15.12
N GLN A 557 -33.78 -12.51 15.57
CA GLN A 557 -34.94 -12.59 14.68
C GLN A 557 -35.15 -11.33 13.83
N GLU A 558 -34.53 -10.20 14.21
CA GLU A 558 -34.54 -8.95 13.43
C GLU A 558 -33.65 -9.02 12.17
N LEU A 559 -32.77 -10.02 12.10
CA LEU A 559 -31.96 -10.29 10.92
C LEU A 559 -32.71 -11.23 9.98
N THR A 560 -32.72 -10.87 8.69
CA THR A 560 -33.16 -11.80 7.64
C THR A 560 -32.26 -13.03 7.59
N SER A 561 -32.73 -14.14 7.01
CA SER A 561 -31.92 -15.36 6.88
C SER A 561 -30.57 -15.13 6.20
N ARG A 562 -30.51 -14.19 5.25
CA ARG A 562 -29.30 -13.83 4.54
C ARG A 562 -28.36 -12.94 5.37
N GLU A 563 -28.91 -11.97 6.09
CA GLU A 563 -28.13 -11.15 7.04
C GLU A 563 -27.54 -12.01 8.16
N PHE A 564 -28.29 -12.99 8.67
CA PHE A 564 -27.82 -13.94 9.66
C PHE A 564 -26.68 -14.82 9.12
N GLU A 565 -26.80 -15.31 7.88
CA GLU A 565 -25.75 -16.08 7.21
C GLU A 565 -24.46 -15.24 7.06
N ILE A 566 -24.58 -14.00 6.60
CA ILE A 566 -23.45 -13.07 6.49
C ILE A 566 -22.85 -12.77 7.86
N ALA A 567 -23.67 -12.54 8.90
CA ALA A 567 -23.20 -12.32 10.27
C ALA A 567 -22.46 -13.54 10.85
N CYS A 568 -22.90 -14.76 10.54
CA CYS A 568 -22.19 -16.00 10.89
C CYS A 568 -20.83 -16.11 10.18
N MET A 569 -20.76 -15.74 8.89
CA MET A 569 -19.47 -15.73 8.18
C MET A 569 -18.53 -14.62 8.69
N VAL A 570 -19.09 -13.48 9.11
CA VAL A 570 -18.33 -12.43 9.80
C VAL A 570 -17.77 -12.96 11.13
N MET A 571 -18.58 -13.66 11.94
CA MET A 571 -18.16 -14.31 13.19
C MET A 571 -17.01 -15.30 12.98
N GLN A 572 -17.04 -16.05 11.87
CA GLN A 572 -15.96 -16.97 11.49
C GLN A 572 -14.68 -16.27 10.99
N GLY A 573 -14.66 -14.94 10.93
CA GLY A 573 -13.50 -14.15 10.54
C GLY A 573 -13.29 -13.99 9.03
N ASN A 574 -14.25 -14.38 8.20
CA ASN A 574 -14.14 -14.21 6.75
C ASN A 574 -14.10 -12.72 6.39
N THR A 575 -13.40 -12.35 5.32
CA THR A 575 -13.38 -11.00 4.73
C THR A 575 -14.62 -10.75 3.86
N ASN A 576 -14.91 -9.49 3.50
CA ASN A 576 -16.04 -9.20 2.61
C ASN A 576 -15.89 -9.88 1.24
N ARG A 577 -14.67 -9.94 0.70
CA ARG A 577 -14.33 -10.68 -0.52
C ARG A 577 -14.58 -12.18 -0.41
N GLU A 578 -14.20 -12.80 0.70
CA GLU A 578 -14.43 -14.24 0.93
C GLU A 578 -15.91 -14.57 1.10
N ILE A 579 -16.66 -13.70 1.79
CA ILE A 579 -18.11 -13.82 1.92
C ILE A 579 -18.75 -13.68 0.54
N ALA A 580 -18.37 -12.66 -0.25
CA ALA A 580 -18.86 -12.41 -1.60
C ALA A 580 -18.69 -13.64 -2.50
N SER A 581 -17.51 -14.28 -2.47
CA SER A 581 -17.25 -15.52 -3.21
C SER A 581 -18.07 -16.71 -2.72
N LYS A 582 -18.30 -16.84 -1.41
CA LYS A 582 -19.10 -17.95 -0.83
C LYS A 582 -20.58 -17.81 -1.11
N VAL A 583 -21.04 -16.58 -1.30
CA VAL A 583 -22.46 -16.26 -1.37
C VAL A 583 -22.89 -15.73 -2.74
N PHE A 584 -21.97 -15.73 -3.72
CA PHE A 584 -22.16 -15.34 -5.13
C PHE A 584 -22.75 -13.94 -5.32
N VAL A 585 -22.17 -12.94 -4.66
CA VAL A 585 -22.53 -11.51 -4.80
C VAL A 585 -21.26 -10.66 -4.89
N SER A 586 -21.38 -9.36 -5.20
CA SER A 586 -20.24 -8.45 -5.22
C SER A 586 -19.74 -8.11 -3.80
N GLU A 587 -18.45 -7.77 -3.66
CA GLU A 587 -17.87 -7.34 -2.37
C GLU A 587 -18.57 -6.08 -1.81
N GLY A 588 -19.02 -5.17 -2.69
CA GLY A 588 -19.80 -3.99 -2.34
C GLY A 588 -21.14 -4.36 -1.71
N THR A 589 -21.85 -5.35 -2.28
CA THR A 589 -23.11 -5.87 -1.74
C THR A 589 -22.92 -6.45 -0.34
N VAL A 590 -21.85 -7.21 -0.09
CA VAL A 590 -21.52 -7.71 1.26
C VAL A 590 -21.24 -6.55 2.23
N LYS A 591 -20.50 -5.52 1.80
CA LYS A 591 -20.22 -4.33 2.62
C LYS A 591 -21.51 -3.62 3.03
N ASN A 592 -22.47 -3.50 2.11
CA ASN A 592 -23.78 -2.92 2.38
C ASN A 592 -24.60 -3.77 3.37
N HIS A 593 -24.59 -5.10 3.21
CA HIS A 593 -25.22 -6.00 4.19
C HIS A 593 -24.58 -5.90 5.57
N VAL A 594 -23.24 -5.87 5.67
CA VAL A 594 -22.54 -5.70 6.94
C VAL A 594 -22.91 -4.37 7.59
N THR A 595 -23.02 -3.29 6.81
CA THR A 595 -23.45 -1.97 7.32
C THR A 595 -24.88 -2.02 7.86
N LYS A 596 -25.82 -2.60 7.11
CA LYS A 596 -27.22 -2.77 7.58
C LYS A 596 -27.33 -3.65 8.83
N ILE A 597 -26.51 -4.70 8.94
CA ILE A 597 -26.47 -5.56 10.13
C ILE A 597 -25.96 -4.77 11.34
N LEU A 598 -24.92 -3.96 11.16
CA LEU A 598 -24.39 -3.07 12.19
C LEU A 598 -25.45 -2.07 12.66
N ASP A 599 -26.15 -1.43 11.73
CA ASP A 599 -27.22 -0.47 12.05
C ASP A 599 -28.38 -1.13 12.81
N LYS A 600 -28.86 -2.29 12.35
CA LYS A 600 -29.94 -3.04 13.02
C LYS A 600 -29.58 -3.48 14.43
N LEU A 601 -28.32 -3.90 14.64
CA LEU A 601 -27.85 -4.37 15.94
C LEU A 601 -27.28 -3.25 16.81
N GLY A 602 -27.30 -1.99 16.35
CA GLY A 602 -26.76 -0.83 17.08
C GLY A 602 -25.25 -0.90 17.33
N MET A 603 -24.50 -1.46 16.39
CA MET A 603 -23.06 -1.69 16.49
C MET A 603 -22.30 -0.72 15.58
N GLU A 604 -21.15 -0.22 16.03
CA GLU A 604 -20.36 0.77 15.28
C GLU A 604 -19.33 0.15 14.35
N ASN A 605 -18.89 -1.09 14.62
CA ASN A 605 -17.84 -1.71 13.84
C ASN A 605 -17.92 -3.24 13.76
N ARG A 606 -17.31 -3.79 12.70
CA ARG A 606 -17.25 -5.25 12.44
C ARG A 606 -16.73 -6.07 13.61
N LYS A 607 -15.78 -5.55 14.39
CA LYS A 607 -15.22 -6.28 15.53
C LYS A 607 -16.25 -6.44 16.65
N GLN A 608 -17.06 -5.42 16.90
CA GLN A 608 -18.19 -5.52 17.83
C GLN A 608 -19.21 -6.57 17.34
N LEU A 609 -19.55 -6.56 16.05
CA LEU A 609 -20.43 -7.58 15.45
C LEU A 609 -19.89 -9.00 15.62
N MET A 610 -18.59 -9.22 15.36
CA MET A 610 -17.94 -10.51 15.57
C MET A 610 -18.07 -10.99 17.02
N VAL A 611 -17.67 -10.14 17.97
CA VAL A 611 -17.71 -10.48 19.41
C VAL A 611 -19.14 -10.72 19.89
N TYR A 612 -20.09 -9.94 19.38
CA TYR A 612 -21.51 -10.08 19.68
C TYR A 612 -22.05 -11.42 19.17
N MET A 613 -21.82 -11.75 17.89
CA MET A 613 -22.25 -13.03 17.32
C MET A 613 -21.62 -14.23 18.02
N THR A 614 -20.34 -14.18 18.37
CA THR A 614 -19.68 -15.24 19.16
C THR A 614 -20.36 -15.45 20.52
N LYS A 615 -20.62 -14.36 21.27
CA LYS A 615 -21.30 -14.45 22.58
C LYS A 615 -22.74 -14.96 22.49
N VAL A 616 -23.45 -14.64 21.41
CA VAL A 616 -24.85 -15.02 21.21
C VAL A 616 -24.99 -16.45 20.69
N MET A 617 -23.98 -16.96 19.98
CA MET A 617 -23.95 -18.34 19.45
C MET A 617 -23.34 -19.36 20.43
N ASP A 618 -22.52 -18.90 21.39
CA ASP A 618 -21.95 -19.74 22.47
C ASP A 618 -22.88 -19.92 23.69
N ASN A 619 -23.97 -19.13 23.78
CA ASN A 619 -25.07 -19.29 24.77
C ASN A 619 -26.26 -20.01 24.12
#